data_AF-A0A2N2D1W9-F1
#
_entry.id   AF-A0A2N2D1W9-F1
#
_cell.length_a   1.000
_cell.length_b   1.000
_cell.length_c   1.000
_cell.angle_alpha   90.00
_cell.angle_beta   90.00
_cell.angle_gamma   90.00
#
_symmetry.space_group_name_H-M   'P 1'
#
loop_
_entity.id
_entity.type
_entity.pdbx_description
1 polymer ?
#
loop_
_entity_poly.entity_id
_entity_poly.type
_entity_poly.pdbx_seq_one_letter_code
_entity_poly.pdbx_strand_id
1 'polypeptide(L)'
;MQELEFSLVQVYTGNGKGKTTAALGQGIRCLGAGLKVILVSFLKNSDSSEFKALDRFSPQIRFIMANQKVRGFYWELSAEEKAETWKDCQAAYASVLELIAERVSDVLILDEIMAVVKYGIIPVNDVLLVMQQCRDKHIELILTGRNAPKSILAGADLVTEMKEIKHPLANGIRARQGIEY
;
A
#
# COMPACT_ATOMS: atom_id res chain seq x y z
N MET A 1 14.17 26.49 -6.54
CA MET A 1 13.87 25.04 -6.51
C MET A 1 12.57 24.87 -7.29
N GLN A 2 12.53 24.01 -8.31
CA GLN A 2 11.25 23.66 -8.95
C GLN A 2 10.35 23.07 -7.86
N GLU A 3 9.16 23.64 -7.67
CA GLU A 3 8.12 22.99 -6.88
C GLU A 3 7.89 21.61 -7.48
N LEU A 4 7.92 20.57 -6.65
CA LEU A 4 7.50 19.23 -7.06
C LEU A 4 6.07 19.36 -7.62
N GLU A 5 5.86 18.94 -8.87
CA GLU A 5 4.51 18.67 -9.39
C GLU A 5 3.97 17.44 -8.65
N PHE A 6 3.65 17.59 -7.37
CA PHE A 6 3.00 16.55 -6.58
C PHE A 6 1.61 16.29 -7.16
N SER A 7 1.31 15.03 -7.47
CA SER A 7 -0.02 14.51 -7.86
C SER A 7 0.08 13.22 -8.68
N LEU A 8 1.26 12.61 -8.84
CA LEU A 8 1.39 11.44 -9.69
C LEU A 8 0.93 10.17 -8.96
N VAL A 9 0.43 9.23 -9.75
CA VAL A 9 0.02 7.91 -9.30
C VAL A 9 1.02 6.88 -9.80
N GLN A 10 1.66 6.21 -8.86
CA GLN A 10 2.61 5.14 -9.12
C GLN A 10 2.00 3.79 -8.78
N VAL A 11 2.16 2.80 -9.65
CA VAL A 11 1.70 1.43 -9.45
C VAL A 11 2.88 0.47 -9.48
N TYR A 12 3.10 -0.22 -8.36
CA TYR A 12 4.09 -1.28 -8.26
C TYR A 12 3.40 -2.64 -8.24
N THR A 13 3.42 -3.33 -9.38
CA THR A 13 2.71 -4.59 -9.58
C THR A 13 3.64 -5.73 -10.00
N GLY A 14 3.08 -6.85 -10.47
CA GLY A 14 3.83 -8.03 -10.91
C GLY A 14 4.05 -9.07 -9.81
N ASN A 15 4.54 -10.23 -10.24
CA ASN A 15 4.64 -11.41 -9.38
C ASN A 15 5.94 -11.50 -8.57
N GLY A 16 6.95 -10.72 -8.91
CA GLY A 16 8.22 -10.68 -8.21
C GLY A 16 8.13 -10.01 -6.84
N LYS A 17 9.07 -10.37 -5.96
CA LYS A 17 9.36 -9.64 -4.73
C LYS A 17 9.86 -8.24 -5.07
N GLY A 18 9.44 -7.23 -4.31
CA GLY A 18 10.00 -5.88 -4.43
C GLY A 18 8.98 -4.74 -4.34
N LYS A 19 7.68 -5.01 -4.52
CA LYS A 19 6.63 -3.98 -4.61
C LYS A 19 6.54 -3.12 -3.35
N THR A 20 6.24 -3.74 -2.19
CA THR A 20 6.14 -3.05 -0.90
C THR A 20 7.45 -2.39 -0.50
N THR A 21 8.58 -3.09 -0.66
CA THR A 21 9.91 -2.54 -0.31
C THR A 21 10.29 -1.34 -1.18
N ALA A 22 9.90 -1.32 -2.46
CA ALA A 22 10.09 -0.17 -3.33
C ALA A 22 9.22 1.02 -2.89
N ALA A 23 7.95 0.79 -2.54
CA ALA A 23 7.06 1.82 -2.00
C ALA A 23 7.60 2.42 -0.70
N LEU A 24 8.04 1.58 0.23
CA LEU A 24 8.68 2.01 1.47
C LEU A 24 9.99 2.77 1.21
N GLY A 25 10.83 2.29 0.30
CA GLY A 25 12.06 2.99 -0.09
C GLY A 25 11.80 4.38 -0.67
N GLN A 26 10.75 4.52 -1.49
CA GLN A 26 10.29 5.81 -1.98
C GLN A 26 9.77 6.69 -0.84
N GLY A 27 8.99 6.12 0.10
CA GLY A 27 8.56 6.81 1.31
C GLY A 27 9.74 7.34 2.13
N ILE A 28 10.79 6.54 2.35
CA ILE A 28 12.01 6.94 3.06
C ILE A 28 12.71 8.10 2.34
N ARG A 29 12.79 8.06 1.01
CA ARG A 29 13.33 9.17 0.21
C ARG A 29 12.53 10.46 0.46
N CYS A 30 11.20 10.37 0.50
CA CYS A 30 10.33 11.51 0.79
C CYS A 30 10.51 12.03 2.23
N LEU A 31 10.64 11.16 3.22
CA LEU A 31 10.96 11.55 4.60
C LEU A 31 12.29 12.31 4.67
N GLY A 32 13.33 11.81 4.00
CA GLY A 32 14.63 12.49 3.92
C GLY A 32 14.57 13.88 3.27
N ALA A 33 13.55 14.13 2.44
CA ALA A 33 13.27 15.43 1.83
C ALA A 33 12.34 16.32 2.70
N GLY A 34 11.96 15.88 3.90
CA GLY A 34 11.11 16.63 4.82
C GLY A 34 9.61 16.43 4.63
N LEU A 35 9.19 15.54 3.72
CA LEU A 35 7.78 15.32 3.39
C LEU A 35 7.09 14.39 4.39
N LYS A 36 5.78 14.56 4.55
CA LYS A 36 4.92 13.70 5.37
C LYS A 36 4.45 12.50 4.55
N VAL A 37 4.63 11.30 5.09
CA VAL A 37 4.28 10.04 4.43
C VAL A 37 3.26 9.29 5.26
N ILE A 38 2.20 8.80 4.64
CA ILE A 38 1.28 7.86 5.28
C ILE A 38 1.26 6.57 4.49
N LEU A 39 1.40 5.46 5.20
CA LEU A 39 1.25 4.12 4.64
C LEU A 39 0.01 3.46 5.24
N VAL A 40 -0.88 3.02 4.36
CA VAL A 40 -2.02 2.18 4.70
C VAL A 40 -1.79 0.80 4.10
N SER A 41 -1.62 -0.22 4.94
CA SER A 41 -1.39 -1.59 4.50
C SER A 41 -2.65 -2.41 4.61
N PHE A 42 -3.11 -2.96 3.50
CA PHE A 42 -4.28 -3.82 3.46
C PHE A 42 -3.92 -5.28 3.72
N LEU A 43 -4.80 -6.00 4.42
CA LEU A 43 -4.65 -7.42 4.78
C LEU A 43 -3.43 -7.78 5.66
N LYS A 44 -2.67 -6.78 6.13
CA LYS A 44 -1.51 -6.96 7.02
C LYS A 44 -1.80 -6.40 8.41
N ASN A 45 -1.12 -6.98 9.40
CA ASN A 45 -1.15 -6.53 10.79
C ASN A 45 0.12 -5.71 11.14
N SER A 46 0.25 -5.30 12.39
CA SER A 46 1.31 -4.39 12.87
C SER A 46 2.68 -5.01 13.12
N ASP A 47 2.91 -6.32 12.91
CA ASP A 47 4.21 -6.95 13.18
C ASP A 47 5.10 -6.97 11.93
N SER A 48 5.53 -5.78 11.49
CA SER A 48 6.52 -5.63 10.40
C SER A 48 7.81 -4.97 10.91
N SER A 49 8.95 -5.42 10.39
CA SER A 49 10.26 -4.91 10.81
C SER A 49 10.45 -3.43 10.43
N GLU A 50 9.82 -2.98 9.34
CA GLU A 50 9.92 -1.61 8.83
C GLU A 50 9.23 -0.61 9.76
N PHE A 51 8.12 -0.98 10.41
CA PHE A 51 7.47 -0.15 11.42
C PHE A 51 8.43 0.19 12.57
N LYS A 52 9.10 -0.83 13.12
CA LYS A 52 10.06 -0.66 14.22
C LYS A 52 11.23 0.25 13.84
N ALA A 53 11.68 0.16 12.60
CA ALA A 53 12.76 1.03 12.10
C ALA A 53 12.28 2.48 11.91
N LEU A 54 11.08 2.67 11.39
CA LEU A 54 10.55 3.96 10.95
C LEU A 54 9.79 4.73 12.04
N ASP A 55 9.46 4.12 13.17
CA ASP A 55 8.79 4.77 14.31
C ASP A 55 9.55 6.00 14.83
N ARG A 56 10.89 5.99 14.72
CA ARG A 56 11.74 7.14 15.07
C ARG A 56 11.48 8.42 14.24
N PHE A 57 10.77 8.31 13.13
CA PHE A 57 10.37 9.44 12.28
C PHE A 57 8.93 9.90 12.56
N SER A 58 8.29 9.40 13.61
CA SER A 58 6.97 9.89 14.04
C SER A 58 7.04 11.38 14.47
N PRO A 59 6.05 12.23 14.12
CA PRO A 59 4.82 11.92 13.39
C PRO A 59 4.91 12.11 11.86
N GLN A 60 6.11 12.33 11.31
CA GLN A 60 6.31 12.59 9.88
C GLN A 60 5.93 11.39 9.01
N ILE A 61 6.10 10.16 9.53
CA ILE A 61 5.49 8.95 8.98
C ILE A 61 4.39 8.41 9.90
N ARG A 62 3.27 7.98 9.31
CA ARG A 62 2.22 7.22 10.02
C ARG A 62 1.90 5.93 9.29
N PHE A 63 1.64 4.89 10.08
CA PHE A 63 1.26 3.58 9.59
C PHE A 63 -0.17 3.25 10.02
N ILE A 64 -0.98 2.79 9.08
CA ILE A 64 -2.36 2.33 9.31
C ILE A 64 -2.44 0.90 8.78
N MET A 65 -2.82 -0.03 9.65
CA MET A 65 -2.92 -1.46 9.31
C MET A 65 -4.40 -1.83 9.19
N ALA A 66 -4.84 -2.26 8.01
CA ALA A 66 -6.23 -2.64 7.73
C ALA A 66 -6.52 -4.11 8.10
N ASN A 67 -5.94 -4.57 9.20
CA ASN A 67 -6.24 -5.86 9.82
C ASN A 67 -5.82 -5.81 11.29
N GLN A 68 -6.79 -5.85 12.20
CA GLN A 68 -6.50 -5.72 13.63
C GLN A 68 -6.01 -7.02 14.28
N LYS A 69 -6.26 -8.17 13.63
CA LYS A 69 -5.88 -9.50 14.15
C LYS A 69 -4.87 -10.16 13.22
N VAL A 70 -3.94 -10.92 13.80
CA VAL A 70 -3.08 -11.82 13.01
C VAL A 70 -3.97 -12.90 12.42
N ARG A 71 -4.02 -13.00 11.10
CA ARG A 71 -4.79 -14.00 10.36
C ARG A 71 -3.94 -14.62 9.27
N GLY A 72 -4.29 -15.84 8.87
CA GLY A 72 -3.68 -16.50 7.71
C GLY A 72 -4.01 -15.79 6.40
N PHE A 73 -3.74 -16.44 5.28
CA PHE A 73 -4.06 -15.84 4.00
C PHE A 73 -5.57 -15.70 3.81
N TYR A 74 -6.02 -14.63 3.16
CA TYR A 74 -7.46 -14.32 3.02
C TYR A 74 -8.30 -15.49 2.46
N TRP A 75 -7.74 -16.30 1.56
CA TRP A 75 -8.43 -17.46 0.98
C TRP A 75 -8.61 -18.63 1.94
N GLU A 76 -7.78 -18.73 2.99
CA GLU A 76 -7.83 -19.76 4.04
C GLU A 76 -8.78 -19.39 5.18
N LEU A 77 -9.23 -18.13 5.25
CA LEU A 77 -10.06 -17.62 6.33
C LEU A 77 -11.48 -18.21 6.33
N SER A 78 -12.03 -18.38 7.53
CA SER A 78 -13.44 -18.71 7.76
C SER A 78 -14.36 -17.60 7.27
N ALA A 79 -15.67 -17.86 7.20
CA ALA A 79 -16.65 -16.85 6.81
C ALA A 79 -16.68 -15.67 7.80
N GLU A 80 -16.57 -15.96 9.09
CA GLU A 80 -16.53 -14.99 10.17
C GLU A 80 -15.26 -14.12 10.07
N GLU A 81 -14.10 -14.76 9.85
CA GLU A 81 -12.83 -14.06 9.68
C GLU A 81 -12.82 -13.17 8.43
N LYS A 82 -13.42 -13.61 7.32
CA LYS A 82 -13.59 -12.79 6.11
C LYS A 82 -14.48 -11.59 6.37
N ALA A 83 -15.57 -11.76 7.12
CA ALA A 83 -16.47 -10.66 7.48
C ALA A 83 -15.77 -9.63 8.39
N GLU A 84 -14.95 -10.09 9.35
CA GLU A 84 -14.13 -9.19 10.17
C GLU A 84 -13.07 -8.47 9.31
N THR A 85 -12.37 -9.16 8.40
CA THR A 85 -11.36 -8.54 7.52
C THR A 85 -11.99 -7.51 6.60
N TRP A 86 -13.20 -7.78 6.11
CA TRP A 86 -13.95 -6.84 5.30
C TRP A 86 -14.22 -5.54 6.08
N LYS A 87 -14.65 -5.63 7.35
CA LYS A 87 -14.86 -4.45 8.20
C LYS A 87 -13.58 -3.65 8.41
N ASP A 88 -12.46 -4.33 8.72
CA ASP A 88 -11.16 -3.67 8.93
C ASP A 88 -10.68 -2.93 7.68
N CYS A 89 -10.84 -3.55 6.50
CA CYS A 89 -10.48 -2.94 5.23
C CYS A 89 -11.39 -1.75 4.87
N GLN A 90 -12.69 -1.85 5.14
CA GLN A 90 -13.63 -0.76 4.93
C GLN A 90 -13.33 0.43 5.85
N ALA A 91 -12.99 0.18 7.12
CA ALA A 91 -12.58 1.22 8.05
C ALA A 91 -11.28 1.93 7.60
N ALA A 92 -10.28 1.15 7.16
CA ALA A 92 -9.04 1.74 6.64
C ALA A 92 -9.27 2.54 5.34
N TYR A 93 -10.17 2.09 4.47
CA TYR A 93 -10.56 2.83 3.28
C TYR A 93 -11.27 4.15 3.64
N ALA A 94 -12.18 4.15 4.62
CA ALA A 94 -12.79 5.38 5.12
C ALA A 94 -11.72 6.36 5.65
N SER A 95 -10.75 5.86 6.42
CA SER A 95 -9.61 6.69 6.86
C SER A 95 -8.80 7.23 5.69
N VAL A 96 -8.57 6.46 4.62
CA VAL A 96 -7.91 6.97 3.40
C VAL A 96 -8.63 8.20 2.85
N LEU A 97 -9.95 8.16 2.75
CA LEU A 97 -10.75 9.29 2.24
C LEU A 97 -10.62 10.53 3.14
N GLU A 98 -10.66 10.35 4.46
CA GLU A 98 -10.46 11.43 5.44
C GLU A 98 -9.06 12.06 5.31
N LEU A 99 -8.02 11.24 5.24
CA LEU A 99 -6.63 11.70 5.11
C LEU A 99 -6.41 12.53 3.82
N ILE A 100 -7.05 12.13 2.73
CA ILE A 100 -7.02 12.86 1.46
C ILE A 100 -7.78 14.18 1.58
N ALA A 101 -8.99 14.14 2.15
CA ALA A 101 -9.84 15.32 2.30
C ALA A 101 -9.15 16.43 3.12
N GLU A 102 -8.53 16.03 4.24
CA GLU A 102 -7.80 16.89 5.18
C GLU A 102 -6.37 17.23 4.72
N ARG A 103 -5.88 16.60 3.64
CA ARG A 103 -4.55 16.82 3.07
C ARG A 103 -3.43 16.66 4.12
N VAL A 104 -3.49 15.62 4.94
CA VAL A 104 -2.55 15.46 6.08
C VAL A 104 -1.17 14.93 5.72
N SER A 105 -1.00 14.39 4.51
CA SER A 105 0.26 13.81 4.01
C SER A 105 0.58 14.32 2.62
N ASP A 106 1.87 14.47 2.31
CA ASP A 106 2.35 14.77 0.96
C ASP A 106 2.31 13.53 0.07
N VAL A 107 2.63 12.36 0.65
CA VAL A 107 2.67 11.06 -0.02
C VAL A 107 1.78 10.06 0.71
N LEU A 108 0.92 9.37 -0.04
CA LEU A 108 0.07 8.29 0.44
C LEU A 108 0.45 6.97 -0.24
N ILE A 109 0.74 5.95 0.56
CA ILE A 109 1.06 4.60 0.09
C ILE A 109 -0.09 3.68 0.47
N LEU A 110 -0.74 3.07 -0.52
CA LEU A 110 -1.75 2.03 -0.32
C LEU A 110 -1.14 0.68 -0.68
N ASP A 111 -0.58 0.01 0.33
CA ASP A 111 0.10 -1.27 0.18
C ASP A 111 -0.90 -2.43 0.15
N GLU A 112 -0.75 -3.34 -0.82
CA GLU A 112 -1.65 -4.47 -1.10
C GLU A 112 -3.11 -4.10 -1.40
N ILE A 113 -3.37 -2.86 -1.83
CA ILE A 113 -4.70 -2.40 -2.27
C ILE A 113 -5.25 -3.23 -3.44
N MET A 114 -4.37 -3.75 -4.32
CA MET A 114 -4.79 -4.63 -5.42
C MET A 114 -5.35 -5.96 -4.91
N ALA A 115 -4.90 -6.45 -3.76
CA ALA A 115 -5.41 -7.69 -3.18
C ALA A 115 -6.85 -7.53 -2.69
N VAL A 116 -7.17 -6.43 -2.01
CA VAL A 116 -8.54 -6.17 -1.56
C VAL A 116 -9.50 -5.88 -2.71
N VAL A 117 -9.01 -5.28 -3.80
CA VAL A 117 -9.79 -5.16 -5.06
C VAL A 117 -10.07 -6.53 -5.66
N LYS A 118 -9.07 -7.41 -5.73
CA LYS A 118 -9.24 -8.78 -6.24
C LYS A 118 -10.29 -9.56 -5.44
N TYR A 119 -10.36 -9.36 -4.13
CA TYR A 119 -11.34 -10.03 -3.27
C TYR A 119 -12.71 -9.35 -3.24
N GLY A 120 -12.90 -8.25 -3.98
CA GLY A 120 -14.16 -7.51 -4.00
C GLY A 120 -14.48 -6.79 -2.68
N ILE A 121 -13.48 -6.61 -1.81
CA ILE A 121 -13.64 -5.91 -0.53
C ILE A 121 -13.76 -4.41 -0.79
N ILE A 122 -12.89 -3.87 -1.64
CA ILE A 122 -12.93 -2.49 -2.13
C ILE A 122 -13.16 -2.53 -3.64
N PRO A 123 -14.23 -1.93 -4.18
CA PRO A 123 -14.46 -1.84 -5.62
C PRO A 123 -13.31 -1.15 -6.36
N VAL A 124 -13.07 -1.54 -7.62
CA VAL A 124 -12.05 -0.87 -8.44
C VAL A 124 -12.35 0.62 -8.67
N ASN A 125 -13.63 0.98 -8.77
CA ASN A 125 -14.07 2.37 -8.96
C ASN A 125 -13.73 3.25 -7.75
N ASP A 126 -13.75 2.68 -6.55
CA ASP A 126 -13.39 3.36 -5.31
C ASP A 126 -11.90 3.70 -5.29
N VAL A 127 -11.05 2.80 -5.82
CA VAL A 127 -9.61 3.09 -6.00
C VAL A 127 -9.38 4.16 -7.07
N LEU A 128 -10.16 4.15 -8.16
CA LEU A 128 -10.07 5.21 -9.19
C LEU A 128 -10.50 6.58 -8.62
N LEU A 129 -11.50 6.62 -7.74
CA LEU A 129 -11.89 7.83 -7.03
C LEU A 129 -10.76 8.33 -6.13
N VAL A 130 -10.10 7.44 -5.38
CA VAL A 130 -8.91 7.79 -4.58
C VAL A 130 -7.80 8.37 -5.45
N MET A 131 -7.51 7.76 -6.61
CA MET A 131 -6.51 8.28 -7.56
C MET A 131 -6.85 9.71 -8.00
N GLN A 132 -8.12 9.97 -8.37
CA GLN A 132 -8.57 11.31 -8.74
C GLN A 132 -8.46 12.30 -7.58
N GLN A 133 -8.96 11.94 -6.40
CA GLN A 133 -8.94 12.83 -5.24
C GLN A 133 -7.51 13.17 -4.78
N CYS A 134 -6.58 12.20 -4.86
CA CYS A 134 -5.17 12.47 -4.62
C CYS A 134 -4.63 13.51 -5.59
N ARG A 135 -4.96 13.44 -6.90
CA ARG A 135 -4.56 14.45 -7.87
C ARG A 135 -5.11 15.83 -7.53
N ASP A 136 -6.42 15.92 -7.27
CA ASP A 136 -7.10 17.17 -6.93
C ASP A 136 -6.53 17.83 -5.65
N LYS A 137 -6.01 16.99 -4.75
CA LYS A 137 -5.39 17.43 -3.49
C LYS A 137 -3.87 17.54 -3.57
N HIS A 138 -3.25 17.31 -4.73
CA HIS A 138 -1.80 17.30 -4.94
C HIS A 138 -1.05 16.24 -4.11
N ILE A 139 -1.68 15.11 -3.79
CA ILE A 139 -1.06 14.00 -3.06
C ILE A 139 -0.39 13.04 -4.03
N GLU A 140 0.90 12.75 -3.81
CA GLU A 140 1.57 11.66 -4.52
C GLU A 140 1.03 10.31 -4.01
N LEU A 141 0.58 9.44 -4.91
CA LEU A 141 -0.06 8.19 -4.55
C LEU A 141 0.76 7.00 -5.05
N ILE A 142 1.05 6.05 -4.16
CA ILE A 142 1.71 4.78 -4.52
C ILE A 142 0.77 3.63 -4.20
N LEU A 143 0.42 2.84 -5.21
CA LEU A 143 -0.41 1.65 -5.09
C LEU A 143 0.44 0.39 -5.30
N THR A 144 0.27 -0.62 -4.45
CA THR A 144 1.00 -1.88 -4.60
C THR A 144 0.08 -3.09 -4.66
N GLY A 145 0.61 -4.15 -5.28
CA GLY A 145 0.06 -5.49 -5.21
C GLY A 145 0.02 -6.19 -6.56
N ARG A 146 -0.33 -7.47 -6.56
CA ARG A 146 -0.31 -8.31 -7.77
C ARG A 146 -1.54 -8.05 -8.65
N ASN A 147 -1.39 -8.27 -9.96
CA ASN A 147 -2.48 -8.25 -10.93
C ASN A 147 -3.31 -6.96 -10.92
N ALA A 148 -2.62 -5.80 -10.97
CA ALA A 148 -3.31 -4.51 -11.01
C ALA A 148 -4.35 -4.45 -12.14
N PRO A 149 -5.62 -4.07 -11.84
CA PRO A 149 -6.66 -3.90 -12.85
C PRO A 149 -6.24 -2.96 -13.98
N LYS A 150 -6.64 -3.27 -15.22
CA LYS A 150 -6.31 -2.45 -16.41
C LYS A 150 -6.74 -0.99 -16.27
N SER A 151 -7.87 -0.73 -15.61
CA SER A 151 -8.35 0.63 -15.35
C SER A 151 -7.42 1.42 -14.42
N ILE A 152 -6.90 0.79 -13.37
CA ILE A 152 -5.90 1.40 -12.47
C ILE A 152 -4.59 1.65 -13.22
N LEU A 153 -4.15 0.68 -14.04
CA LEU A 153 -2.94 0.85 -14.87
C LEU A 153 -3.08 2.01 -15.86
N ALA A 154 -4.24 2.16 -16.49
CA ALA A 154 -4.51 3.22 -17.44
C ALA A 154 -4.55 4.62 -16.78
N GLY A 155 -4.91 4.70 -15.51
CA GLY A 155 -4.95 5.97 -14.76
C GLY A 155 -3.66 6.31 -14.02
N ALA A 156 -2.64 5.45 -14.05
CA ALA A 156 -1.36 5.65 -13.39
C ALA A 156 -0.35 6.37 -14.30
N ASP A 157 0.51 7.20 -13.71
CA ASP A 157 1.57 7.91 -14.44
C ASP A 157 2.86 7.09 -14.50
N LEU A 158 3.08 6.25 -13.49
CA LEU A 158 4.18 5.29 -13.45
C LEU A 158 3.64 3.89 -13.15
N VAL A 159 4.00 2.92 -13.98
CA VAL A 159 3.74 1.51 -13.72
C VAL A 159 5.06 0.75 -13.77
N THR A 160 5.39 0.09 -12.68
CA THR A 160 6.53 -0.82 -12.59
C THR A 160 6.03 -2.24 -12.35
N GLU A 161 6.36 -3.14 -13.28
CA GLU A 161 6.13 -4.58 -13.10
C GLU A 161 7.37 -5.25 -12.51
N MET A 162 7.27 -5.70 -11.25
CA MET A 162 8.24 -6.59 -10.64
C MET A 162 8.04 -7.98 -11.23
N LYS A 163 8.83 -8.37 -12.22
CA LYS A 163 8.79 -9.71 -12.81
C LYS A 163 9.60 -10.70 -11.97
N GLU A 164 9.01 -11.85 -11.64
CA GLU A 164 9.73 -12.91 -10.93
C GLU A 164 10.65 -13.66 -11.91
N ILE A 165 11.95 -13.35 -11.88
CA ILE A 165 12.96 -14.08 -12.68
C ILE A 165 13.42 -15.34 -11.94
N LYS A 166 13.65 -15.22 -10.62
CA LYS A 166 13.94 -16.31 -9.68
C LYS A 166 13.47 -15.91 -8.29
N HIS A 167 13.07 -16.88 -7.47
CA HIS A 167 12.71 -16.65 -6.08
C HIS A 167 13.24 -17.79 -5.18
N PRO A 168 13.82 -17.51 -4.00
CA PRO A 168 14.34 -18.54 -3.09
C PRO A 168 13.32 -19.60 -2.67
N LEU A 169 12.03 -19.22 -2.63
CA LEU A 169 10.92 -20.14 -2.37
C LEU A 169 10.89 -21.32 -3.35
N ALA A 170 11.28 -21.13 -4.60
CA ALA A 170 11.37 -22.21 -5.60
C ALA A 170 12.38 -23.30 -5.21
N ASN A 171 13.34 -22.95 -4.35
CA ASN A 171 14.33 -23.87 -3.78
C ASN A 171 13.94 -24.30 -2.34
N GLY A 172 12.69 -24.11 -1.92
CA GLY A 172 12.20 -24.50 -0.59
C GLY A 172 12.62 -23.57 0.56
N ILE A 173 13.28 -22.45 0.28
CA ILE A 173 13.70 -21.49 1.31
C ILE A 173 12.48 -20.68 1.75
N ARG A 174 12.11 -20.81 3.03
CA ARG A 174 10.99 -20.10 3.66
C ARG A 174 11.32 -18.63 3.92
N ALA A 175 10.30 -17.84 4.24
CA ALA A 175 10.43 -16.43 4.61
C ALA A 175 11.34 -16.26 5.85
N ARG A 176 12.18 -15.22 5.82
CA ARG A 176 13.17 -14.90 6.86
C ARG A 176 12.92 -13.51 7.40
N GLN A 177 13.04 -13.37 8.72
CA GLN A 177 12.95 -12.11 9.42
C GLN A 177 14.03 -11.13 8.94
N GLY A 178 13.66 -9.87 8.73
CA GLY A 178 14.49 -8.80 8.18
C GLY A 178 14.67 -8.84 6.67
N ILE A 179 14.15 -9.86 5.97
CA ILE A 179 14.30 -10.00 4.51
C ILE A 179 12.95 -10.12 3.79
N GLU A 180 12.08 -11.02 4.25
CA GLU A 180 10.73 -11.20 3.71
C GLU A 180 9.64 -10.58 4.60
N TYR A 181 9.90 -10.41 5.90
CA TYR A 181 9.05 -9.75 6.90
C TYR A 181 9.89 -9.15 8.04
#